data_AF-A0A957ZPN8-F1
#
_entry.id   AF-A0A957ZPN8-F1
#
_cell.length_a   1.000
_cell.length_b   1.000
_cell.length_c   1.000
_cell.angle_alpha   90.00
_cell.angle_beta   90.00
_cell.angle_gamma   90.00
#
_symmetry.space_group_name_H-M   'P 1'
#
loop_
_entity.id
_entity.type
_entity.pdbx_description
1 polymer ?
#
loop_
_entity_poly.entity_id
_entity_poly.type
_entity_poly.pdbx_seq_one_letter_code
_entity_poly.pdbx_strand_id
1 'polypeptide(L)'
;MKSIQRMRLINLFKPTRLLLLALILTNFLYFGSYAIQRHLAFETGAFDVGVYAQPLWNYLQGRDFAVSIIEDNGPIRWATHVEPILFLILPLYALWPDPRTLLWLQVTGMSLAGLPLFALAARRLASEWIALVVVLAYFLLPATEAVTLFDFHAVTLAPLFLLSALYFLDVALERQGRSLWLWPERSPAPEPGHRSGRLAYCLPA
;
A
#
# COMPACT_ATOMS: atom_id res chain seq x y z
N MET A 1 -13.53 -29.44 1.64
CA MET A 1 -13.75 -28.03 2.06
C MET A 1 -13.30 -27.71 3.49
N LYS A 2 -13.63 -28.51 4.51
CA LYS A 2 -13.23 -28.23 5.92
C LYS A 2 -11.71 -28.22 6.19
N SER A 3 -10.90 -29.03 5.49
CA SER A 3 -9.44 -29.11 5.70
C SER A 3 -8.66 -27.89 5.18
N ILE A 4 -9.08 -27.32 4.05
CA ILE A 4 -8.44 -26.13 3.44
C ILE A 4 -8.68 -24.88 4.30
N GLN A 5 -9.89 -24.73 4.87
CA GLN A 5 -10.19 -23.63 5.79
C GLN A 5 -9.39 -23.74 7.09
N ARG A 6 -9.23 -24.95 7.64
CA ARG A 6 -8.43 -25.21 8.84
C ARG A 6 -6.95 -24.87 8.64
N MET A 7 -6.38 -25.21 7.48
CA MET A 7 -4.99 -24.84 7.12
C MET A 7 -4.77 -23.33 6.93
N ARG A 8 -5.74 -22.60 6.35
CA ARG A 8 -5.66 -21.13 6.20
C ARG A 8 -5.74 -20.42 7.56
N LEU A 9 -6.60 -20.91 8.46
CA LEU A 9 -6.72 -20.38 9.82
C LEU A 9 -5.45 -20.60 10.63
N ILE A 10 -4.88 -21.82 10.64
CA ILE A 10 -3.62 -22.12 11.33
C ILE A 10 -2.48 -21.23 10.83
N ASN A 11 -2.47 -20.93 9.53
CA ASN A 11 -1.49 -20.04 8.93
C ASN A 11 -1.65 -18.57 9.35
N LEU A 12 -2.86 -18.09 9.68
CA LEU A 12 -3.09 -16.72 10.16
C LEU A 12 -2.55 -16.51 11.58
N PHE A 13 -2.60 -17.55 12.43
CA PHE A 13 -2.13 -17.51 13.81
C PHE A 13 -0.61 -17.71 13.98
N LYS A 14 0.16 -17.68 12.88
CA LYS A 14 1.62 -17.61 12.99
C LYS A 14 2.02 -16.32 13.72
N PRO A 15 2.97 -16.38 14.67
CA PRO A 15 3.33 -15.20 15.48
C PRO A 15 3.78 -14.04 14.60
N THR A 16 4.52 -14.31 13.53
CA THR A 16 4.97 -13.32 12.55
C THR A 16 3.82 -12.55 11.90
N ARG A 17 2.72 -13.23 11.56
CA ARG A 17 1.54 -12.59 10.95
C ARG A 17 0.72 -11.81 11.95
N LEU A 18 0.59 -12.32 13.17
CA LEU A 18 -0.05 -11.57 14.26
C LEU A 18 0.73 -10.28 14.57
N LEU A 19 2.06 -10.36 14.60
CA LEU A 19 2.93 -9.19 14.75
C LEU A 19 2.79 -8.22 13.58
N LEU A 20 2.74 -8.71 12.33
CA LEU A 20 2.49 -7.86 11.16
C LEU A 20 1.16 -7.10 11.29
N LEU A 21 0.08 -7.81 11.64
CA LEU A 21 -1.23 -7.19 11.84
C LEU A 21 -1.21 -6.18 12.99
N ALA A 22 -0.49 -6.48 14.08
CA ALA A 22 -0.30 -5.56 15.19
C ALA A 22 0.48 -4.30 14.78
N LEU A 23 1.52 -4.43 13.94
CA LEU A 23 2.27 -3.29 13.41
C LEU A 23 1.37 -2.41 12.51
N ILE A 24 0.64 -3.03 11.58
CA ILE A 24 -0.30 -2.32 10.69
C ILE A 24 -1.38 -1.60 11.50
N LEU A 25 -1.97 -2.29 12.48
CA LEU A 25 -3.01 -1.72 13.34
C LEU A 25 -2.47 -0.57 14.19
N THR A 26 -1.29 -0.75 14.79
CA THR A 26 -0.62 0.31 15.56
C THR A 26 -0.35 1.54 14.68
N ASN A 27 0.23 1.33 13.50
CA ASN A 27 0.51 2.41 12.55
C ASN A 27 -0.78 3.15 12.14
N PHE A 28 -1.82 2.39 11.76
CA PHE A 28 -3.11 2.93 11.35
C PHE A 28 -3.77 3.75 12.46
N LEU A 29 -3.85 3.21 13.68
CA LEU A 29 -4.49 3.88 14.80
C LEU A 29 -3.69 5.12 15.25
N TYR A 30 -2.36 5.01 15.33
CA TYR A 30 -1.51 6.11 15.76
C TYR A 30 -1.55 7.28 14.76
N PHE A 31 -1.15 7.05 13.51
CA PHE A 31 -1.08 8.11 12.50
C PHE A 31 -2.47 8.62 12.11
N GLY A 32 -3.48 7.74 12.10
CA GLY A 32 -4.86 8.13 11.84
C GLY A 32 -5.39 9.06 12.93
N SER A 33 -5.26 8.66 14.20
CA SER A 33 -5.69 9.51 15.32
C SER A 33 -4.92 10.83 15.36
N TYR A 34 -3.62 10.82 15.02
CA TYR A 34 -2.81 12.04 14.99
C TYR A 34 -3.19 12.97 13.83
N ALA A 35 -3.40 12.44 12.62
CA ALA A 35 -3.88 13.22 11.48
C ALA A 35 -5.25 13.88 11.77
N ILE A 36 -6.16 13.16 12.44
CA ILE A 36 -7.44 13.74 12.88
C ILE A 36 -7.25 14.84 13.91
N GLN A 37 -6.38 14.65 14.91
CA GLN A 37 -6.10 15.70 15.90
C GLN A 37 -5.53 16.96 15.24
N ARG A 38 -4.60 16.82 14.29
CA ARG A 38 -4.07 17.93 13.51
C ARG A 38 -5.15 18.65 12.72
N HIS A 39 -6.06 17.91 12.08
CA HIS A 39 -7.18 18.50 11.36
C HIS A 39 -8.11 19.29 12.30
N LEU A 40 -8.45 18.72 13.46
CA LEU A 40 -9.30 19.38 14.46
C LEU A 40 -8.62 20.59 15.12
N ALA A 41 -7.28 20.62 15.15
CA ALA A 41 -6.47 21.74 15.59
C ALA A 41 -6.24 22.79 14.49
N PHE A 42 -6.86 22.64 13.30
CA PHE A 42 -6.68 23.51 12.13
C PHE A 42 -5.25 23.54 11.58
N GLU A 43 -4.49 22.46 11.77
CA GLU A 43 -3.11 22.30 11.27
C GLU A 43 -3.03 21.56 9.92
N THR A 44 -4.17 21.32 9.27
CA THR A 44 -4.22 20.83 7.88
C THR A 44 -4.44 21.98 6.92
N GLY A 45 -3.73 21.98 5.80
CA GLY A 45 -3.82 22.98 4.75
C GLY A 45 -5.18 22.96 4.06
N ALA A 46 -5.82 24.13 4.03
CA ALA A 46 -7.08 24.33 3.30
C ALA A 46 -6.92 24.07 1.79
N PHE A 47 -5.73 24.36 1.23
CA PHE A 47 -5.42 24.09 -0.17
C PHE A 47 -5.33 22.58 -0.41
N ASP A 48 -4.37 21.89 0.22
CA ASP A 48 -4.07 20.49 -0.07
C ASP A 48 -5.25 19.55 0.20
N VAL A 49 -5.95 19.67 1.33
CA VAL A 49 -7.13 18.82 1.59
C VAL A 49 -8.35 19.29 0.78
N GLY A 50 -8.51 20.61 0.63
CA GLY A 50 -9.66 21.22 -0.05
C GLY A 50 -9.75 20.88 -1.52
N VAL A 51 -8.62 20.80 -2.23
CA VAL A 51 -8.57 20.44 -3.65
C VAL A 51 -9.03 19.00 -3.94
N TYR A 52 -9.14 18.14 -2.92
CA TYR A 52 -9.76 16.81 -3.05
C TYR A 52 -11.17 16.76 -2.46
N ALA A 53 -11.38 17.33 -1.26
CA ALA A 53 -12.66 17.27 -0.57
C ALA A 53 -13.77 17.99 -1.34
N GLN A 54 -13.49 19.18 -1.89
CA GLN A 54 -14.49 19.95 -2.62
C GLN A 54 -14.94 19.26 -3.92
N PRO A 55 -14.05 18.77 -4.79
CA PRO A 55 -14.47 18.05 -6.00
C PRO A 55 -15.25 16.78 -5.71
N LEU A 56 -14.84 16.00 -4.69
CA LEU A 56 -15.56 14.80 -4.30
C LEU A 56 -16.96 15.13 -3.77
N TRP A 57 -17.08 16.15 -2.92
CA TRP A 57 -18.37 16.64 -2.45
C TRP A 57 -19.24 17.14 -3.61
N ASN A 58 -18.69 17.96 -4.51
CA ASN A 58 -19.40 18.47 -5.68
C ASN A 58 -19.92 17.35 -6.60
N TYR A 59 -19.13 16.30 -6.77
CA TYR A 59 -19.56 15.16 -7.58
C TYR A 59 -20.78 14.47 -6.95
N LEU A 60 -20.79 14.30 -5.62
CA LEU A 60 -21.95 13.77 -4.90
C LEU A 60 -23.18 14.67 -4.99
N GLN A 61 -23.00 15.97 -5.23
CA GLN A 61 -24.09 16.94 -5.44
C GLN A 61 -24.50 17.08 -6.92
N GLY A 62 -23.95 16.28 -7.84
CA GLY A 62 -24.26 16.36 -9.27
C GLY A 62 -23.63 17.55 -9.99
N ARG A 63 -22.53 18.09 -9.45
CA ARG A 63 -21.76 19.22 -10.03
C ARG A 63 -20.42 18.79 -10.61
N ASP A 64 -20.30 17.52 -11.03
CA ASP A 64 -19.05 16.89 -11.46
C ASP A 64 -17.90 17.13 -10.45
N PHE A 65 -16.65 16.97 -10.87
CA PHE A 65 -15.47 17.28 -10.06
C PHE A 65 -15.15 18.79 -10.03
N ALA A 66 -16.17 19.64 -9.89
CA ALA A 66 -15.97 21.08 -9.85
C ALA A 66 -15.04 21.51 -8.70
N VAL A 67 -14.15 22.46 -8.96
CA VAL A 67 -13.20 23.00 -7.98
C VAL A 67 -13.15 24.52 -8.10
N SER A 68 -13.15 25.23 -6.97
CA SER A 68 -13.05 26.69 -6.92
C SER A 68 -11.72 27.17 -6.33
N ILE A 69 -10.94 26.29 -5.70
CA ILE A 69 -9.63 26.64 -5.11
C ILE A 69 -8.56 26.84 -6.21
N ILE A 70 -8.79 26.36 -7.43
CA ILE A 70 -7.85 26.45 -8.54
C ILE A 70 -8.48 27.23 -9.70
N GLU A 71 -8.75 28.53 -9.47
CA GLU A 71 -9.52 29.39 -10.39
C GLU A 71 -8.89 29.52 -11.78
N ASP A 72 -7.55 29.56 -11.87
CA ASP A 72 -6.83 29.87 -13.13
C ASP A 72 -6.74 28.69 -14.12
N ASN A 73 -7.04 27.47 -13.68
CA ASN A 73 -6.75 26.27 -14.47
C ASN A 73 -7.99 25.45 -14.86
N GLY A 74 -9.17 26.05 -14.77
CA GLY A 74 -10.43 25.49 -15.25
C GLY A 74 -11.39 25.04 -14.15
N PRO A 75 -12.68 24.81 -14.50
CA PRO A 75 -13.76 24.66 -13.52
C PRO A 75 -13.78 23.29 -12.82
N ILE A 76 -13.01 22.32 -13.31
CA ILE A 76 -13.00 20.94 -12.82
C ILE A 76 -11.58 20.51 -12.46
N ARG A 77 -11.44 19.72 -11.39
CA ARG A 77 -10.18 19.17 -10.88
C ARG A 77 -9.29 18.56 -11.98
N TRP A 78 -9.92 17.90 -12.94
CA TRP A 78 -9.27 17.15 -14.01
C TRP A 78 -8.52 18.02 -15.02
N ALA A 79 -8.85 19.31 -15.11
CA ALA A 79 -8.14 20.25 -15.97
C ALA A 79 -6.70 20.53 -15.48
N THR A 80 -6.43 20.28 -14.19
CA THR A 80 -5.11 20.47 -13.56
C THR A 80 -4.41 19.16 -13.25
N HIS A 81 -5.17 18.19 -12.75
CA HIS A 81 -4.65 16.91 -12.28
C HIS A 81 -5.66 15.80 -12.60
N VAL A 82 -5.29 14.97 -13.58
CA VAL A 82 -6.09 13.80 -13.96
C VAL A 82 -5.82 12.67 -12.97
N GLU A 83 -6.80 12.38 -12.11
CA GLU A 83 -6.68 11.40 -11.03
C GLU A 83 -7.86 10.41 -11.05
N PRO A 84 -7.86 9.41 -11.96
CA PRO A 84 -8.98 8.45 -12.08
C PRO A 84 -9.26 7.65 -10.80
N ILE A 85 -8.27 7.54 -9.90
CA ILE A 85 -8.41 6.91 -8.59
C ILE A 85 -9.49 7.58 -7.73
N LEU A 86 -9.84 8.84 -8.00
CA LEU A 86 -10.92 9.55 -7.31
C LEU A 86 -12.28 8.86 -7.48
N PHE A 87 -12.52 8.12 -8.56
CA PHE A 87 -13.74 7.32 -8.71
C PHE A 87 -13.81 6.15 -7.75
N LEU A 88 -12.66 5.57 -7.35
CA LEU A 88 -12.62 4.52 -6.33
C LEU A 88 -12.73 5.10 -4.92
N ILE A 89 -12.24 6.32 -4.71
CA ILE A 89 -12.33 7.06 -3.45
C ILE A 89 -13.77 7.55 -3.21
N LEU A 90 -14.45 8.00 -4.26
CA LEU A 90 -15.80 8.56 -4.21
C LEU A 90 -16.83 7.73 -3.41
N PRO A 91 -17.01 6.41 -3.65
CA PRO A 91 -17.96 5.63 -2.87
C PRO A 91 -17.59 5.53 -1.39
N LEU A 92 -16.30 5.55 -1.04
CA LEU A 92 -15.85 5.58 0.36
C LEU A 92 -16.12 6.95 0.99
N TYR A 93 -15.84 8.02 0.25
CA TYR A 93 -16.14 9.39 0.67
C TYR A 93 -17.65 9.62 0.84
N ALA A 94 -18.49 8.99 0.01
CA ALA A 94 -19.95 9.08 0.12
C ALA A 94 -20.51 8.53 1.44
N LEU A 95 -19.81 7.59 2.10
CA LEU A 95 -20.23 7.05 3.40
C LEU A 95 -20.14 8.12 4.51
N TRP A 96 -19.13 8.99 4.42
CA TRP A 96 -18.95 10.11 5.33
C TRP A 96 -18.27 11.26 4.58
N PRO A 97 -19.05 12.18 3.97
CA PRO A 97 -18.51 13.24 3.12
C PRO A 97 -17.84 14.35 3.92
N ASP A 98 -16.69 14.03 4.47
CA ASP A 98 -15.93 14.87 5.39
C ASP A 98 -14.43 14.75 5.06
N PRO A 99 -13.64 15.84 5.10
CA PRO A 99 -12.20 15.80 4.85
C PRO A 99 -11.45 14.72 5.63
N ARG A 100 -11.90 14.40 6.86
CA ARG A 100 -11.33 13.36 7.71
C ARG A 100 -11.39 11.96 7.09
N THR A 101 -12.38 11.67 6.24
CA THR A 101 -12.46 10.41 5.50
C THR A 101 -11.25 10.24 4.57
N LEU A 102 -10.79 11.33 3.95
CA LEU A 102 -9.61 11.30 3.08
C LEU A 102 -8.33 11.04 3.89
N LEU A 103 -8.18 11.70 5.04
CA LEU A 103 -7.04 11.46 5.94
C LEU A 103 -6.98 10.00 6.41
N TRP A 104 -8.12 9.43 6.83
CA TRP A 104 -8.20 8.01 7.17
C TRP A 104 -7.86 7.10 5.99
N LEU A 105 -8.29 7.45 4.78
CA LEU A 105 -8.01 6.66 3.58
C LEU A 105 -6.52 6.65 3.24
N GLN A 106 -5.84 7.79 3.32
CA GLN A 106 -4.40 7.90 3.13
C GLN A 106 -3.64 7.05 4.15
N VAL A 107 -3.97 7.18 5.44
CA VAL A 107 -3.35 6.37 6.50
C VAL A 107 -3.63 4.87 6.31
N THR A 108 -4.82 4.51 5.83
CA THR A 108 -5.17 3.13 5.49
C THR A 108 -4.26 2.59 4.38
N GLY A 109 -4.13 3.33 3.27
CA GLY A 109 -3.25 2.93 2.16
C GLY A 109 -1.81 2.74 2.60
N MET A 110 -1.26 3.72 3.32
CA MET A 110 0.11 3.68 3.83
C MET A 110 0.35 2.52 4.80
N SER A 111 -0.62 2.21 5.66
CA SER A 111 -0.53 1.10 6.61
C SER A 111 -0.67 -0.27 5.92
N LEU A 112 -1.63 -0.40 5.01
CA LEU A 112 -1.86 -1.66 4.28
C LEU A 112 -0.74 -2.00 3.31
N ALA A 113 0.05 -1.02 2.85
CA ALA A 113 1.25 -1.26 2.04
C ALA A 113 2.27 -2.19 2.73
N GLY A 114 2.24 -2.30 4.06
CA GLY A 114 3.02 -3.27 4.82
C GLY A 114 2.70 -4.74 4.47
N LEU A 115 1.48 -5.05 4.00
CA LEU A 115 1.09 -6.41 3.60
C LEU A 115 1.85 -6.94 2.38
N PRO A 116 1.79 -6.30 1.19
CA PRO A 116 2.55 -6.75 0.04
C PRO A 116 4.06 -6.61 0.26
N LEU A 117 4.52 -5.62 1.03
CA LEU A 117 5.93 -5.48 1.41
C LEU A 117 6.42 -6.70 2.20
N PHE A 118 5.68 -7.09 3.24
CA PHE A 118 5.97 -8.30 4.02
C PHE A 118 6.00 -9.54 3.14
N ALA A 119 4.97 -9.70 2.30
CA ALA A 119 4.83 -10.88 1.46
C ALA A 119 5.98 -11.00 0.45
N LEU A 120 6.40 -9.89 -0.16
CA LEU A 120 7.52 -9.83 -1.09
C LEU A 120 8.85 -10.09 -0.36
N ALA A 121 9.10 -9.41 0.75
CA ALA A 121 10.32 -9.57 1.54
C ALA A 121 10.47 -10.99 2.12
N ALA A 122 9.39 -11.58 2.63
CA ALA A 122 9.41 -12.93 3.19
C ALA A 122 9.78 -13.98 2.13
N ARG A 123 9.29 -13.80 0.90
CA ARG A 123 9.64 -14.66 -0.25
C ARG A 123 11.10 -14.51 -0.66
N ARG A 124 11.56 -13.26 -0.86
CA ARG A 124 12.88 -12.99 -1.44
C ARG A 124 14.02 -13.08 -0.43
N LEU A 125 13.76 -12.85 0.85
CA LEU A 125 14.74 -12.98 1.93
C LEU A 125 14.66 -14.32 2.67
N ALA A 126 13.70 -15.18 2.28
CA ALA A 126 13.45 -16.49 2.88
C ALA A 126 13.29 -16.46 4.42
N SER A 127 12.81 -15.35 4.98
CA SER A 127 12.61 -15.17 6.42
C SER A 127 11.47 -14.19 6.70
N GLU A 128 10.41 -14.69 7.34
CA GLU A 128 9.30 -13.86 7.82
C GLU A 128 9.74 -12.86 8.90
N TRP A 129 10.74 -13.20 9.72
CA TRP A 129 11.27 -12.28 10.73
C TRP A 129 12.03 -11.12 10.12
N ILE A 130 12.85 -11.36 9.09
CA ILE A 130 13.53 -10.28 8.36
C ILE A 130 12.49 -9.43 7.63
N ALA A 131 11.44 -10.05 7.07
CA ALA A 131 10.35 -9.31 6.45
C ALA A 131 9.61 -8.38 7.43
N LEU A 132 9.42 -8.79 8.70
CA LEU A 132 8.90 -7.90 9.74
C LEU A 132 9.80 -6.70 9.98
N VAL A 133 11.12 -6.91 10.04
CA VAL A 133 12.09 -5.81 10.20
C VAL A 133 12.00 -4.83 9.03
N VAL A 134 11.84 -5.33 7.80
CA VAL A 134 11.65 -4.48 6.61
C VAL A 134 10.37 -3.65 6.70
N VAL A 135 9.26 -4.24 7.12
CA VAL A 135 7.99 -3.50 7.32
C VAL A 135 8.10 -2.48 8.44
N LEU A 136 8.74 -2.84 9.55
CA LEU A 136 8.99 -1.93 10.67
C LEU A 136 9.86 -0.75 10.21
N ALA A 137 10.92 -1.01 9.45
CA ALA A 137 11.76 0.04 8.88
C ALA A 137 10.97 0.95 7.92
N TYR A 138 10.05 0.40 7.12
CA TYR A 138 9.16 1.20 6.27
C TYR A 138 8.27 2.13 7.09
N PHE A 139 7.67 1.65 8.19
CA PHE A 139 6.82 2.48 9.06
C PHE A 139 7.60 3.52 9.87
N LEU A 140 8.82 3.20 10.31
CA LEU A 140 9.68 4.10 11.08
C LEU A 140 10.53 5.04 10.20
N LEU A 141 10.41 4.94 8.88
CA LEU A 141 11.14 5.81 7.96
C LEU A 141 10.51 7.21 8.01
N PRO A 142 11.25 8.27 8.40
CA PRO A 142 10.65 9.61 8.56
C PRO A 142 9.96 10.14 7.30
N ALA A 143 10.42 9.74 6.10
CA ALA A 143 9.76 10.10 4.85
C ALA A 143 8.37 9.45 4.73
N THR A 144 8.21 8.19 5.14
CA THR A 144 6.92 7.50 5.18
C THR A 144 5.98 8.16 6.18
N GLU A 145 6.48 8.47 7.38
CA GLU A 145 5.72 9.16 8.42
C GLU A 145 5.26 10.54 7.95
N ALA A 146 6.17 11.33 7.36
CA ALA A 146 5.88 12.66 6.84
C ALA A 146 4.80 12.63 5.76
N VAL A 147 4.90 11.73 4.78
CA VAL A 147 3.89 11.58 3.72
C VAL A 147 2.55 11.08 4.30
N THR A 148 2.59 10.20 5.29
CA THR A 148 1.36 9.69 5.95
C THR A 148 0.62 10.82 6.68
N LEU A 149 1.35 11.74 7.31
CA LEU A 149 0.81 12.86 8.07
C LEU A 149 0.62 14.15 7.28
N PHE A 150 1.14 14.22 6.05
CA PHE A 150 0.85 15.35 5.19
C PHE A 150 -0.64 15.39 4.86
N ASP A 151 -1.10 16.53 4.35
CA ASP A 151 -2.46 16.65 3.86
C ASP A 151 -2.75 15.66 2.74
N PHE A 152 -4.02 15.30 2.56
CA PHE A 152 -4.40 14.21 1.69
C PHE A 152 -3.87 14.37 0.26
N HIS A 153 -3.16 13.36 -0.23
CA HIS A 153 -2.78 13.24 -1.64
C HIS A 153 -3.09 11.84 -2.15
N ALA A 154 -3.76 11.71 -3.30
CA ALA A 154 -4.14 10.39 -3.80
C ALA A 154 -2.93 9.49 -4.12
N VAL A 155 -1.76 10.09 -4.42
CA VAL A 155 -0.49 9.37 -4.64
C VAL A 155 -0.02 8.57 -3.41
N THR A 156 -0.50 8.89 -2.21
CA THR A 156 -0.18 8.12 -1.00
C THR A 156 -0.78 6.71 -1.00
N LEU A 157 -1.70 6.41 -1.91
CA LEU A 157 -2.17 5.04 -2.15
C LEU A 157 -1.19 4.23 -3.04
N ALA A 158 -0.23 4.89 -3.69
CA ALA A 158 0.71 4.25 -4.60
C ALA A 158 1.58 3.18 -3.94
N PRO A 159 2.12 3.34 -2.70
CA PRO A 159 2.88 2.27 -2.05
C PRO A 159 2.09 0.96 -1.96
N LEU A 160 0.82 1.01 -1.57
CA LEU A 160 -0.04 -0.18 -1.52
C LEU A 160 -0.17 -0.84 -2.89
N PHE A 161 -0.53 -0.08 -3.92
CA PHE A 161 -0.79 -0.64 -5.24
C PHE A 161 0.48 -1.07 -5.97
N LEU A 162 1.56 -0.28 -5.90
CA LEU A 162 2.83 -0.60 -6.55
C LEU A 162 3.51 -1.80 -5.89
N LEU A 163 3.56 -1.86 -4.56
CA LEU A 163 4.13 -3.03 -3.88
C LEU A 163 3.29 -4.28 -4.13
N SER A 164 1.96 -4.16 -4.19
CA SER A 164 1.08 -5.27 -4.59
C SER A 164 1.37 -5.71 -6.02
N ALA A 165 1.50 -4.77 -6.96
CA ALA A 165 1.82 -5.06 -8.35
C ALA A 165 3.18 -5.75 -8.48
N LEU A 166 4.21 -5.25 -7.79
CA LEU A 166 5.55 -5.86 -7.74
C LEU A 166 5.48 -7.27 -7.17
N TYR A 167 4.76 -7.49 -6.08
CA TYR A 167 4.56 -8.81 -5.50
C TYR A 167 3.90 -9.78 -6.48
N PHE A 168 2.82 -9.37 -7.15
CA PHE A 168 2.13 -10.25 -8.09
C PHE A 168 2.94 -10.50 -9.37
N LEU A 169 3.67 -9.50 -9.84
CA LEU A 169 4.58 -9.64 -10.98
C LEU A 169 5.73 -10.61 -10.67
N ASP A 170 6.33 -10.48 -9.49
CA ASP A 170 7.35 -11.37 -8.95
C ASP A 170 6.89 -12.83 -8.96
N VAL A 171 5.70 -13.08 -8.39
CA VAL A 171 5.07 -14.41 -8.37
C VAL A 171 4.77 -14.92 -9.78
N ALA A 172 4.32 -14.05 -10.69
CA ALA A 172 3.96 -14.43 -12.05
C ALA A 172 5.19 -14.81 -12.89
N LEU A 173 6.30 -14.08 -12.74
CA LEU A 173 7.55 -14.33 -13.46
C LEU A 173 8.24 -15.60 -12.97
N GLU A 174 8.31 -15.82 -11.66
CA GLU A 174 8.89 -17.06 -11.10
C GLU A 174 8.20 -18.32 -11.64
N ARG A 175 6.86 -18.27 -11.78
CA ARG A 175 6.08 -19.37 -12.37
C ARG A 175 6.43 -19.67 -13.83
N GLN A 176 7.02 -18.70 -14.53
CA GLN A 176 7.51 -18.83 -15.91
C GLN A 176 9.01 -19.15 -15.96
N GLY A 177 9.67 -19.39 -14.82
CA GLY A 177 11.13 -19.56 -14.74
C GLY A 177 11.91 -18.29 -15.05
N ARG A 178 11.27 -17.12 -14.91
CA ARG A 178 11.87 -15.80 -15.14
C ARG A 178 12.03 -15.09 -13.80
N SER A 179 13.07 -14.27 -13.68
CA SER A 179 13.25 -13.41 -12.51
C SER A 179 12.85 -11.97 -12.83
N LEU A 180 12.17 -11.32 -11.88
CA LEU A 180 12.02 -9.86 -11.90
C LEU A 180 13.34 -9.14 -11.57
N TRP A 181 14.19 -9.80 -10.80
CA TRP A 181 15.40 -9.23 -10.21
C TRP A 181 16.64 -9.58 -11.03
N LEU A 182 17.59 -8.64 -11.10
CA LEU A 182 18.82 -8.76 -11.90
C LEU A 182 19.84 -9.75 -11.35
N TRP A 183 19.66 -10.24 -10.12
CA TRP A 183 20.57 -11.20 -9.48
C TRP A 183 20.01 -12.63 -9.57
N PRO A 184 20.87 -13.66 -9.60
CA PRO A 184 20.43 -15.04 -9.74
C PRO A 184 19.52 -15.42 -8.59
N GLU A 185 18.34 -15.97 -8.90
CA GLU A 185 17.47 -16.53 -7.87
C GLU A 185 18.23 -17.65 -7.14
N ARG A 186 18.06 -17.76 -5.82
CA ARG A 186 18.57 -18.93 -5.10
C ARG A 186 17.93 -20.16 -5.75
N SER A 187 18.76 -21.00 -6.37
CA SER A 187 18.32 -22.27 -6.94
C SER A 187 17.44 -22.97 -5.91
N PRO A 188 16.25 -23.48 -6.28
CA PRO A 188 15.47 -24.27 -5.35
C PRO A 188 16.36 -25.39 -4.79
N ALA A 189 16.27 -25.62 -3.48
CA ALA A 189 17.02 -26.70 -2.84
C ALA A 189 16.74 -27.99 -3.64
N PRO A 190 17.78 -28.76 -4.02
CA PRO A 190 17.56 -29.99 -4.76
C PRO A 190 16.61 -30.89 -3.97
N GLU A 191 15.55 -31.33 -4.65
CA GLU A 191 14.61 -32.33 -4.11
C GLU A 191 15.40 -33.49 -3.49
N PRO A 192 15.14 -33.86 -2.22
CA PRO A 192 15.81 -34.98 -1.59
C PRO A 192 15.34 -36.28 -2.26
N GLY A 193 15.99 -36.66 -3.36
CA GLY A 193 15.66 -37.88 -4.11
C GLY A 193 16.20 -37.94 -5.54
N HIS A 194 16.46 -36.81 -6.20
CA HIS A 194 16.94 -36.83 -7.58
C HIS A 194 18.47 -36.63 -7.67
N ARG A 195 19.23 -37.72 -7.54
CA ARG A 195 20.60 -37.78 -8.06
C ARG A 195 20.54 -37.77 -9.59
N SER A 196 20.46 -36.60 -10.20
CA SER A 196 20.77 -36.44 -11.62
C SER A 196 21.94 -35.46 -11.72
N GLY A 197 23.12 -36.00 -12.00
CA GLY A 197 24.32 -35.20 -12.24
C GLY A 197 24.16 -34.39 -13.52
N ARG A 198 23.93 -33.10 -13.37
CA ARG A 198 24.26 -32.09 -14.38
C ARG A 198 24.72 -30.83 -13.66
N LEU A 199 26.04 -30.71 -13.53
CA LEU A 199 26.71 -29.42 -13.45
C LEU A 199 26.41 -28.68 -14.76
N ALA A 200 25.72 -27.55 -14.68
CA ALA A 200 25.68 -26.57 -15.76
C ALA A 200 26.00 -25.20 -15.15
N TYR A 201 27.26 -24.82 -15.31
CA TYR A 201 27.77 -23.47 -15.17
C TYR A 201 27.06 -22.53 -16.14
N CYS A 202 26.77 -21.29 -15.71
CA CYS A 202 26.84 -20.10 -16.55
C CYS A 202 26.84 -18.85 -15.65
N LEU A 203 28.04 -18.31 -15.41
CA LEU A 203 28.27 -16.89 -15.11
C LEU A 203 28.56 -16.19 -16.45
N PRO A 204 28.07 -14.97 -16.72
CA PRO A 204 28.67 -14.12 -17.72
C PRO A 204 29.64 -13.11 -17.10
N ALA A 205 30.66 -12.78 -17.91
CA ALA A 205 31.68 -11.77 -17.71
C ALA A 205 31.12 -10.33 -17.71
#